data_AF-A0A8T0FRV7-F1
#
_entry.id   AF-A0A8T0FRV7-F1
#
_cell.length_a   1.000
_cell.length_b   1.000
_cell.length_c   1.000
_cell.angle_alpha   90.00
_cell.angle_beta   90.00
_cell.angle_gamma   90.00
#
_symmetry.space_group_name_H-M   'P 1'
#
loop_
_entity.id
_entity.type
_entity.pdbx_description
1 polymer ?
#
loop_
_entity_poly.entity_id
_entity_poly.type
_entity_poly.pdbx_seq_one_letter_code
_entity_poly.pdbx_strand_id
1 'polypeptide(L)'
;MAKYLVAIYTVTAGLHEELGCDEQEIVLFSWVVVDLTNTKVVAAQTHIVKPRGCDVNENALSDGCKTELGLSEEQVKTGQPLEQVIEQ
;
A
#
# COMPACT_ATOMS: atom_id res chain seq x y z
N MET A 1 27.27 6.59 11.53
CA MET A 1 26.67 6.57 10.19
C MET A 1 25.61 5.49 10.18
N ALA A 2 24.44 5.73 9.55
CA ALA A 2 23.38 4.72 9.48
C ALA A 2 23.87 3.52 8.67
N LYS A 3 23.61 2.30 9.15
CA LYS A 3 24.02 1.05 8.45
C LYS A 3 22.95 0.54 7.50
N TYR A 4 21.69 0.85 7.79
CA TYR A 4 20.54 0.43 7.01
C TYR A 4 19.63 1.63 6.75
N LEU A 5 18.98 1.62 5.59
CA LEU A 5 17.90 2.52 5.20
C LEU A 5 16.63 1.68 5.03
N VAL A 6 15.52 2.13 5.60
CA VAL A 6 14.20 1.56 5.33
C VAL A 6 13.45 2.56 4.47
N ALA A 7 13.04 2.15 3.27
CA ALA A 7 12.17 2.94 2.42
C ALA A 7 10.78 2.32 2.44
N ILE A 8 9.77 3.14 2.71
CA ILE A 8 8.36 2.75 2.73
C ILE A 8 7.68 3.38 1.52
N TYR A 9 6.88 2.59 0.84
CA TYR A 9 6.07 3.00 -0.29
C TYR A 9 4.62 2.58 -0.04
N THR A 10 3.71 3.54 -0.13
CA THR A 10 2.28 3.31 0.11
C THR A 10 1.45 3.85 -1.04
N VAL A 11 0.35 3.16 -1.33
CA VAL A 11 -0.64 3.58 -2.33
C VAL A 11 -1.98 3.72 -1.63
N THR A 12 -2.70 4.79 -1.98
CA THR A 12 -4.08 5.02 -1.55
C THR A 12 -5.06 4.70 -2.66
N ALA A 13 -6.30 4.33 -2.30
CA ALA A 13 -7.40 3.97 -3.22
C ALA A 13 -7.62 4.94 -4.40
N GLY A 14 -7.45 6.25 -4.17
CA GLY A 14 -7.41 7.27 -5.22
C GLY A 14 -8.72 7.48 -6.01
N LEU A 15 -9.86 6.94 -5.54
CA LEU A 15 -11.13 6.93 -6.28
C LEU A 15 -11.89 8.28 -6.22
N HIS A 16 -11.44 9.25 -5.43
CA HIS A 16 -12.12 10.54 -5.27
C HIS A 16 -11.25 11.70 -5.78
N GLU A 17 -11.56 12.20 -6.97
CA GLU A 17 -10.86 13.35 -7.60
C GLU A 17 -11.43 14.73 -7.21
N GLU A 18 -12.58 14.80 -6.53
CA GLU A 18 -13.30 16.08 -6.31
C GLU A 18 -13.25 16.66 -4.88
N LEU A 19 -12.48 16.09 -3.95
CA LEU A 19 -12.33 16.66 -2.61
C LEU A 19 -10.85 16.82 -2.27
N GLY A 20 -10.48 18.02 -1.81
CA GLY A 20 -9.14 18.29 -1.35
C GLY A 20 -8.79 17.43 -0.14
N CYS A 21 -7.70 16.68 -0.25
CA CYS A 21 -6.75 16.32 0.82
C CYS A 21 -7.15 15.40 2.00
N ASP A 22 -8.40 15.06 2.33
CA ASP A 22 -8.67 14.27 3.55
C ASP A 22 -9.16 12.84 3.31
N GLU A 23 -8.24 11.90 3.55
CA GLU A 23 -8.44 10.48 3.92
C GLU A 23 -8.86 9.49 2.81
N GLN A 24 -7.94 9.24 1.86
CA GLN A 24 -8.00 8.01 1.07
C GLN A 24 -7.22 6.90 1.79
N GLU A 25 -7.86 5.76 2.01
CA GLU A 25 -7.26 4.64 2.74
C GLU A 25 -6.15 3.96 1.94
N ILE A 26 -5.15 3.45 2.67
CA ILE A 26 -4.03 2.69 2.09
C ILE A 26 -4.55 1.35 1.58
N VAL A 27 -4.23 1.04 0.33
CA VAL A 27 -4.57 -0.22 -0.36
C VAL A 27 -3.34 -1.08 -0.64
N LEU A 28 -2.14 -0.50 -0.55
CA LEU A 28 -0.87 -1.21 -0.63
C LEU A 28 0.15 -0.59 0.31
N PHE A 29 0.84 -1.44 1.06
CA PHE A 29 1.93 -1.07 1.94
C PHE A 29 3.16 -1.92 1.59
N SER A 30 4.22 -1.26 1.13
CA SER A 30 5.47 -1.91 0.76
C SER A 30 6.64 -1.26 1.49
N TRP A 31 7.62 -2.07 1.85
CA TRP A 31 8.86 -1.58 2.43
C TRP A 31 10.06 -2.37 1.91
N VAL A 32 11.20 -1.69 1.91
CA VAL A 32 12.49 -2.28 1.54
C VAL A 32 13.57 -1.83 2.51
N VAL A 33 14.41 -2.77 2.93
CA VAL A 33 15.59 -2.52 3.77
C VAL A 33 16.82 -2.60 2.89
N VAL A 34 17.60 -1.52 2.88
CA VAL A 34 18.84 -1.37 2.13
C VAL A 34 20.00 -1.32 3.11
N ASP A 35 20.94 -2.25 2.98
CA ASP A 35 22.27 -2.16 3.60
C ASP A 35 23.07 -1.09 2.87
N LEU A 36 23.36 0.01 3.57
CA LEU A 36 24.07 1.17 3.03
C LEU A 36 25.58 0.93 2.91
N THR A 37 26.12 -0.05 3.62
CA THR A 37 27.55 -0.40 3.56
C THR A 37 27.84 -1.18 2.29
N ASN A 38 26.94 -2.09 1.94
CA ASN A 38 27.08 -2.96 0.77
C ASN A 38 26.28 -2.48 -0.45
N THR A 39 25.44 -1.45 -0.29
CA THR A 39 24.49 -0.93 -1.29
C THR A 39 23.62 -2.05 -1.84
N LYS A 40 23.01 -2.84 -0.95
CA LYS A 40 22.18 -4.00 -1.31
C LYS A 40 20.85 -3.98 -0.60
N VAL A 41 19.80 -4.38 -1.31
CA VAL A 41 18.51 -4.72 -0.70
C VAL A 41 18.68 -6.04 0.06
N VAL A 42 18.38 -6.04 1.35
CA VAL A 42 18.51 -7.21 2.22
C VAL A 42 17.15 -7.80 2.62
N ALA A 43 16.09 -7.00 2.55
CA ALA A 43 14.72 -7.44 2.75
C ALA A 43 13.75 -6.52 2.00
N ALA A 44 12.65 -7.08 1.51
CA ALA A 44 11.55 -6.33 0.93
C ALA A 44 10.25 -7.08 1.19
N GLN A 45 9.17 -6.35 1.43
CA GLN A 45 7.85 -6.93 1.61
C GLN A 45 6.81 -6.01 1.01
N THR A 46 5.76 -6.61 0.45
CA THR A 46 4.61 -5.89 -0.09
C THR A 46 3.35 -6.58 0.39
N HIS A 47 2.46 -5.78 0.96
CA HIS A 47 1.18 -6.23 1.49
C HIS A 47 0.05 -5.48 0.82
N ILE A 48 -0.99 -6.23 0.48
CA ILE A 48 -2.25 -5.65 0.00
C ILE A 48 -3.11 -5.39 1.22
N VAL A 49 -3.53 -4.13 1.34
CA VAL A 49 -4.26 -3.64 2.50
C VAL A 49 -5.73 -3.52 2.14
N LYS A 50 -6.59 -4.00 3.02
CA LYS A 50 -8.04 -3.82 2.92
C LYS A 50 -8.43 -2.49 3.60
N PRO A 51 -9.02 -1.52 2.86
CA PRO A 51 -9.62 -0.33 3.42
C PRO A 51 -10.74 -0.67 4.40
N ARG A 52 -10.83 0.05 5.52
CA ARG A 52 -11.88 -0.14 6.53
C ARG A 52 -13.26 0.24 6.00
N GLY A 53 -13.35 1.23 5.12
CA GLY A 53 -14.59 1.75 4.52
C GLY A 53 -15.05 1.02 3.27
N CYS A 54 -14.30 0.03 2.77
CA CYS A 54 -14.67 -0.70 1.57
C CYS A 54 -15.85 -1.66 1.83
N ASP A 55 -17.04 -1.31 1.32
CA ASP A 55 -18.15 -2.25 1.19
C ASP A 55 -17.81 -3.31 0.11
N VAL A 56 -18.28 -4.53 0.28
CA VAL A 56 -18.06 -5.63 -0.68
C VAL A 56 -18.67 -5.30 -2.05
N ASN A 57 -19.72 -4.48 -2.08
CA ASN A 57 -20.46 -4.12 -3.29
C ASN A 57 -19.94 -2.86 -3.97
N GLU A 58 -19.04 -2.11 -3.33
CA GLU A 58 -18.49 -0.87 -3.87
C GLU A 58 -17.11 -1.11 -4.48
N ASN A 59 -16.72 -0.26 -5.43
CA ASN A 59 -15.37 -0.25 -5.96
C ASN A 59 -14.48 0.51 -4.98
N ALA A 60 -13.32 -0.05 -4.65
CA ALA A 60 -12.37 0.54 -3.72
C ALA A 60 -11.17 1.18 -4.42
N LEU A 61 -11.02 0.97 -5.73
CA LEU A 61 -9.84 1.43 -6.48
C LEU A 61 -10.24 2.32 -7.65
N SER A 62 -9.49 3.40 -7.83
CA SER A 62 -9.50 4.18 -9.08
C SER A 62 -8.96 3.37 -10.26
N ASP A 63 -9.29 3.81 -11.47
CA ASP A 63 -8.78 3.20 -12.70
C ASP A 63 -7.25 3.32 -12.80
N GLY A 64 -6.66 4.41 -12.29
CA GLY A 64 -5.21 4.57 -12.18
C GLY A 64 -4.57 3.48 -11.31
N CYS A 65 -5.16 3.17 -10.14
CA CYS A 65 -4.64 2.10 -9.28
C CYS A 65 -4.73 0.72 -9.94
N LYS A 66 -5.77 0.46 -10.73
CA LYS A 66 -5.95 -0.82 -11.44
C LYS A 66 -4.94 -0.97 -12.59
N THR A 67 -4.74 0.09 -13.35
CA THR A 67 -3.96 0.05 -14.59
C THR A 67 -2.46 0.25 -14.38
N GLU A 68 -2.06 1.17 -13.51
CA GLU A 68 -0.64 1.50 -13.28
C GLU A 68 0.02 0.58 -12.26
N LEU A 69 -0.74 0.16 -11.24
CA LEU A 69 -0.21 -0.63 -10.12
C LEU A 69 -0.63 -2.10 -10.17
N GLY A 70 -1.49 -2.47 -11.14
CA GLY A 70 -1.96 -3.84 -11.33
C GLY A 70 -2.79 -4.38 -10.17
N LEU A 71 -3.36 -3.50 -9.34
CA LEU A 71 -4.19 -3.89 -8.20
C LEU A 71 -5.57 -4.35 -8.66
N SER A 72 -6.04 -5.50 -8.17
CA SER A 72 -7.42 -5.93 -8.39
C SER A 72 -8.31 -5.62 -7.18
N GLU A 73 -9.58 -5.31 -7.45
CA GLU A 73 -10.60 -5.11 -6.42
C GLU A 73 -10.73 -6.32 -5.49
N GLU A 74 -10.62 -7.53 -6.05
CA GLU A 74 -10.69 -8.77 -5.28
C GLU A 74 -9.53 -8.88 -4.29
N GLN A 75 -8.31 -8.53 -4.73
CA GLN A 75 -7.13 -8.55 -3.87
C GLN A 75 -7.24 -7.55 -2.72
N VAL A 76 -7.73 -6.35 -2.99
CA VAL A 76 -7.91 -5.31 -1.96
C VAL A 76 -9.02 -5.70 -0.99
N LYS A 77 -10.14 -6.26 -1.47
CA LYS A 77 -11.25 -6.72 -0.63
C LYS A 77 -10.92 -7.91 0.27
N THR A 78 -9.99 -8.77 -0.17
CA THR A 78 -9.51 -9.95 0.56
C THR A 78 -8.19 -9.73 1.29
N GLY A 79 -7.61 -8.52 1.18
CA GLY A 79 -6.38 -8.13 1.85
C GLY A 79 -6.51 -8.04 3.37
N GLN A 80 -5.39 -7.76 4.03
CA GLN A 80 -5.35 -7.61 5.48
C GLN A 80 -5.64 -6.16 5.90
N PRO A 81 -6.29 -5.93 7.05
CA PRO A 81 -6.39 -4.60 7.63
C PRO A 81 -5.00 -3.99 7.87
N LEU A 82 -4.89 -2.67 7.75
CA LEU A 82 -3.61 -1.95 7.86
C LEU A 82 -2.89 -2.24 9.19
N GLU A 83 -3.64 -2.38 10.28
CA GLU A 83 -3.09 -2.61 11.62
C GLU A 83 -2.37 -3.96 11.66
N GLN A 84 -2.96 -4.99 11.05
CA GLN A 84 -2.36 -6.33 10.97
C GLN A 84 -1.14 -6.36 10.05
N VAL A 85 -1.08 -5.47 9.05
CA VAL A 85 0.06 -5.37 8.14
C VAL A 85 1.24 -4.70 8.81
N ILE A 86 1.00 -3.68 9.65
CA ILE A 86 2.06 -2.95 10.37
C ILE A 86 2.62 -3.77 11.54
N GLU A 87 1.83 -4.66 12.14
CA GLU A 87 2.26 -5.50 13.27
C GLU A 87 3.10 -6.73 12.88
N GLN A 88 3.26 -7.02 11.57
CA GLN A 88 4.07 -8.14 11.05
C GLN A 88 5.57 -7.83 10.95
#